data_AF-M9YCW9-F1
#
_entry.id   AF-M9YCW9-F1
#
_cell.length_a   1.000
_cell.length_b   1.000
_cell.length_c   1.000
_cell.angle_alpha   90.00
_cell.angle_beta   90.00
_cell.angle_gamma   90.00
#
_symmetry.space_group_name_H-M   'P 1'
#
loop_
_entity.id
_entity.type
_entity.pdbx_description
1 polymer ?
#
loop_
_entity_poly.entity_id
_entity_poly.type
_entity_poly.pdbx_seq_one_letter_code
_entity_poly.pdbx_strand_id
1 'polypeptide(L)'
;MATETTVRARIDERIKNEATVVLESMGLTMSDAIKLMLVRVAEEGRLPFAPLEPSLETIAAARAAREGNLETVTLDELRAAIRADD
;
A
#
# COMPACT_ATOMS: atom_id res chain seq x y z
N MET A 1 -21.77 -15.71 15.90
CA MET A 1 -20.81 -14.84 15.19
C MET A 1 -21.54 -14.31 13.97
N ALA A 2 -21.53 -13.00 13.72
CA ALA A 2 -22.20 -12.45 12.55
C ALA A 2 -21.58 -13.05 11.28
N THR A 3 -22.40 -13.74 10.48
CA THR A 3 -21.94 -14.42 9.26
C THR A 3 -21.75 -13.47 8.08
N GLU A 4 -22.23 -12.22 8.20
CA GLU A 4 -22.11 -11.19 7.18
C GLU A 4 -21.76 -9.85 7.82
N THR A 5 -20.75 -9.17 7.25
CA THR A 5 -20.33 -7.82 7.63
C THR A 5 -20.26 -6.97 6.36
N THR A 6 -20.72 -5.72 6.43
CA THR A 6 -20.76 -4.81 5.29
C THR A 6 -19.49 -3.96 5.20
N VAL A 7 -18.91 -3.85 4.01
CA VAL A 7 -17.84 -2.89 3.69
C VAL A 7 -18.46 -1.67 3.02
N ARG A 8 -18.16 -0.46 3.51
CA ARG A 8 -18.58 0.81 2.90
C ARG A 8 -17.37 1.72 2.71
N ALA A 9 -17.21 2.25 1.50
CA ALA A 9 -16.14 3.19 1.16
C ALA A 9 -16.71 4.37 0.36
N ARG A 10 -16.12 5.55 0.54
CA ARG A 10 -16.42 6.73 -0.28
C ARG A 10 -15.58 6.67 -1.55
N ILE A 11 -16.20 6.97 -2.69
CA ILE A 11 -15.54 7.03 -3.99
C ILE A 11 -16.21 8.11 -4.83
N ASP A 12 -15.45 8.71 -5.74
CA ASP A 12 -15.97 9.60 -6.75
C ASP A 12 -16.97 8.86 -7.66
N GLU A 13 -18.08 9.52 -8.01
CA GLU A 13 -19.15 8.92 -8.79
C GLU A 13 -18.71 8.52 -10.20
N ARG A 14 -17.88 9.34 -10.85
CA ARG A 14 -17.36 9.04 -12.19
C ARG A 14 -16.50 7.78 -12.14
N ILE A 15 -15.60 7.68 -11.15
CA ILE A 15 -14.76 6.48 -10.95
C ILE A 15 -15.63 5.24 -10.70
N LYS A 16 -16.65 5.35 -9.86
CA LYS A 16 -17.57 4.24 -9.59
C LYS A 16 -18.22 3.72 -10.88
N ASN A 17 -18.71 4.63 -11.72
CA ASN A 17 -19.41 4.28 -12.96
C ASN A 17 -18.44 3.63 -13.98
N GLU A 18 -17.26 4.21 -14.17
CA GLU A 18 -16.22 3.65 -15.04
C GLU A 18 -15.80 2.24 -14.60
N ALA A 19 -15.49 2.06 -13.31
CA ALA A 19 -15.11 0.77 -12.76
C ALA A 19 -16.23 -0.28 -12.88
N THR A 20 -17.49 0.12 -12.71
CA THR A 20 -18.65 -0.79 -12.83
C THR A 20 -18.73 -1.35 -14.25
N VAL A 21 -18.65 -0.51 -15.28
CA VAL A 21 -18.70 -0.97 -16.69
C VAL A 21 -17.56 -1.94 -17.01
N VAL A 22 -16.34 -1.64 -16.53
CA VAL A 22 -15.18 -2.50 -16.76
C VAL A 22 -15.34 -3.84 -16.07
N LEU A 23 -15.75 -3.87 -14.80
CA LEU A 23 -15.95 -5.10 -14.04
C LEU A 23 -17.08 -5.95 -14.62
N GLU A 24 -18.19 -5.34 -15.05
CA GLU A 24 -19.29 -6.04 -15.71
C GLU A 24 -18.85 -6.68 -17.03
N SER A 25 -17.97 -6.02 -17.79
CA SER A 25 -17.38 -6.61 -19.01
C SER A 25 -16.53 -7.86 -18.73
N MET A 26 -16.03 -8.00 -17.50
CA MET A 26 -15.30 -9.18 -17.00
C MET A 26 -16.23 -10.20 -16.33
N GLY A 27 -17.54 -9.94 -16.26
CA GLY A 27 -18.52 -10.79 -15.57
C GLY A 27 -18.46 -10.68 -14.04
N LEU A 28 -17.91 -9.59 -13.51
CA LEU A 28 -17.75 -9.36 -12.07
C LEU A 28 -18.63 -8.21 -11.60
N THR A 29 -19.21 -8.35 -10.41
CA THR A 29 -19.82 -7.21 -9.73
C THR A 29 -18.78 -6.43 -8.92
N MET A 30 -19.09 -5.19 -8.56
CA MET A 30 -18.26 -4.39 -7.63
C MET A 30 -17.98 -5.14 -6.32
N SER A 31 -19.01 -5.81 -5.78
CA SER A 31 -18.89 -6.60 -4.55
C SER A 31 -17.95 -7.79 -4.71
N ASP A 32 -17.94 -8.45 -5.87
CA ASP A 32 -17.04 -9.57 -6.14
C ASP A 32 -15.59 -9.10 -6.20
N ALA A 33 -15.32 -8.01 -6.90
CA ALA A 33 -13.99 -7.42 -6.98
C ALA A 33 -13.46 -7.02 -5.58
N ILE A 34 -14.29 -6.35 -4.75
CA ILE A 34 -13.90 -5.96 -3.39
C ILE A 34 -13.61 -7.19 -2.51
N LYS A 35 -14.44 -8.24 -2.58
CA LYS A 35 -14.20 -9.49 -1.83
C LYS A 35 -12.86 -10.12 -2.22
N LEU A 36 -12.59 -10.26 -3.53
CA LEU A 36 -11.35 -10.84 -4.03
C LEU A 36 -10.12 -10.04 -3.57
N MET A 37 -10.21 -8.71 -3.62
CA MET A 37 -9.15 -7.82 -3.13
C MET A 37 -8.86 -8.06 -1.65
N LEU A 38 -9.90 -8.10 -0.81
CA LEU A 38 -9.75 -8.26 0.64
C LEU A 38 -9.25 -9.65 1.03
N VAL A 39 -9.71 -10.72 0.35
CA VAL A 39 -9.18 -12.07 0.53
C VAL A 39 -7.69 -12.10 0.23
N ARG A 40 -7.27 -11.50 -0.89
CA ARG A 40 -5.86 -11.46 -1.27
C ARG A 40 -5.00 -10.69 -0.27
N VAL A 41 -5.49 -9.56 0.24
CA VAL A 41 -4.78 -8.78 1.27
C VAL A 41 -4.64 -9.58 2.56
N ALA A 42 -5.70 -10.28 2.98
CA ALA A 42 -5.68 -11.08 4.20
C ALA A 42 -4.74 -12.28 4.11
N GLU A 43 -4.69 -12.96 2.95
CA GLU A 43 -3.81 -14.11 2.73
C GLU A 43 -2.34 -13.71 2.55
N GLU A 44 -2.10 -12.60 1.87
CA GLU A 44 -0.77 -12.27 1.35
C GLU A 44 -0.06 -11.15 2.11
N GLY A 45 -0.75 -10.47 3.02
CA GLY A 45 -0.20 -9.40 3.85
C GLY A 45 0.25 -8.17 3.06
N ARG A 46 -0.19 -8.03 1.80
CA ARG A 46 0.19 -6.92 0.91
C ARG A 46 -0.94 -6.54 -0.02
N LEU A 47 -0.89 -5.31 -0.53
CA LEU A 47 -1.86 -4.86 -1.52
C LEU A 47 -1.68 -5.61 -2.86
N PRO A 48 -2.78 -5.90 -3.58
CA PRO A 48 -2.74 -6.66 -4.85
C PRO A 48 -2.33 -5.79 -6.04
N PHE A 49 -2.18 -4.49 -5.84
CA PHE A 49 -1.49 -3.58 -6.72
C PHE A 49 -0.15 -3.22 -6.08
N ALA A 50 0.86 -2.92 -6.89
CA ALA A 50 2.18 -2.53 -6.39
C ALA A 50 2.02 -1.37 -5.41
N PRO A 51 2.32 -1.58 -4.10
CA PRO A 51 2.17 -0.53 -3.13
C PRO A 51 3.34 0.45 -3.30
N LEU A 52 2.98 1.71 -3.55
CA LEU A 52 3.86 2.89 -3.65
C LEU A 52 5.02 2.72 -4.64
N GLU A 53 4.93 3.44 -5.77
CA GLU A 53 6.15 4.04 -6.27
C GLU A 53 6.79 4.81 -5.11
N PRO A 54 8.06 4.52 -4.74
CA PRO A 54 8.71 5.23 -3.66
C PRO A 54 8.60 6.72 -3.91
N SER A 55 8.33 7.50 -2.85
CA SER A 55 8.23 8.95 -2.99
C SER A 55 9.52 9.50 -3.59
N LEU A 56 9.45 10.67 -4.22
CA LEU A 56 10.66 11.32 -4.76
C LEU A 56 11.76 11.47 -3.70
N GLU A 57 11.37 11.69 -2.45
CA GLU A 57 12.28 11.72 -1.29
C GLU A 57 12.93 10.36 -1.04
N THR A 58 12.16 9.27 -1.01
CA THR A 58 12.70 7.91 -0.85
C THR A 58 13.63 7.53 -2.00
N ILE A 59 13.28 7.91 -3.24
CA ILE A 59 14.14 7.70 -4.42
C ILE A 59 15.45 8.48 -4.29
N ALA A 60 15.39 9.74 -3.88
CA ALA A 60 16.56 10.60 -3.71
C ALA A 60 17.49 10.06 -2.61
N ALA A 61 16.94 9.67 -1.45
CA ALA A 61 17.69 9.07 -0.36
C ALA A 61 18.37 7.76 -0.81
N ALA A 62 17.67 6.89 -1.53
CA ALA A 62 18.23 5.65 -2.06
C ALA A 62 19.36 5.90 -3.09
N ARG A 63 19.30 6.97 -3.89
CA ARG A 63 20.38 7.36 -4.80
C ARG A 63 21.59 7.89 -4.05
N ALA A 64 21.40 8.84 -3.13
CA ALA A 64 22.47 9.39 -2.30
C ALA A 64 23.22 8.27 -1.55
N ALA A 65 22.49 7.28 -1.04
CA ALA A 65 23.08 6.10 -0.41
C ALA A 65 23.99 5.29 -1.36
N ARG A 66 23.56 5.04 -2.60
CA ARG A 66 24.35 4.32 -3.61
C ARG A 66 25.57 5.10 -4.08
N GLU A 67 25.48 6.42 -4.09
CA GLU A 67 26.56 7.34 -4.45
C GLU A 67 27.58 7.51 -3.31
N GLY A 68 27.32 6.91 -2.13
CA GLY A 68 28.22 6.97 -0.98
C GLY A 68 28.07 8.25 -0.15
N ASN A 69 27.01 9.04 -0.38
CA ASN A 69 26.65 10.18 0.47
C ASN A 69 25.93 9.69 1.74
N LEU A 70 26.65 8.89 2.53
CA LEU A 70 26.19 8.34 3.79
C LEU A 70 27.14 8.76 4.91
N GLU A 71 26.58 9.03 6.08
CA GLU A 71 27.36 9.17 7.29
C GLU A 71 27.75 7.77 7.80
N THR A 72 29.03 7.55 8.07
CA THR A 72 29.50 6.31 8.69
C THR A 72 29.48 6.50 10.19
N VAL A 73 28.64 5.73 10.87
CA VAL A 73 28.53 5.71 12.33
C VAL A 73 28.81 4.31 12.85
N THR A 74 29.23 4.23 14.12
CA THR A 74 29.35 2.97 14.84
C THR A 74 27.97 2.43 15.25
N LEU A 75 27.90 1.14 15.59
CA LEU A 75 26.65 0.53 16.05
C LEU A 75 26.13 1.17 17.34
N ASP A 76 27.03 1.61 18.22
CA ASP A 76 26.65 2.24 19.49
C ASP A 76 26.08 3.64 19.29
N GLU A 77 26.66 4.42 18.36
CA GLU A 77 26.13 5.74 17.95
C GLU A 77 24.75 5.61 17.29
N LEU A 78 24.57 4.64 16.38
CA LEU A 78 23.27 4.39 15.74
C LEU A 78 22.19 4.02 16.76
N ARG A 79 22.53 3.17 17.75
CA ARG A 79 21.60 2.77 18.82
C ARG A 79 21.22 3.94 19.71
N ALA A 80 22.15 4.85 20.00
CA ALA A 80 21.88 6.05 20.77
C ALA A 80 20.94 7.00 20.01
N ALA A 81 21.15 7.18 18.70
CA ALA A 81 20.31 8.05 17.87
C ALA A 81 18.87 7.53 17.72
N ILE A 82 18.67 6.24 17.42
CA ILE A 82 17.32 5.66 17.21
C ILE A 82 16.49 5.67 18.51
N ARG A 83 17.12 5.48 19.66
CA ARG A 83 16.43 5.45 20.97
C ARG A 83 16.18 6.83 21.57
N ALA A 84 16.77 7.89 21.00
CA ALA A 84 16.57 9.25 21.48
C ALA A 84 15.28 9.91 20.98
N ASP A 85 14.64 9.31 19.95
CA ASP A 85 13.43 9.82 19.29
C ASP A 85 12.13 9.06 19.70
N ASP A 86 12.16 8.25 20.77
CA ASP A 86 10.97 7.67 21.43
C ASP A 86 10.51 8.50 22.64
#